data_AF-A0A392T7D6-F1
#
_entry.id   AF-A0A392T7D6-F1
#
_cell.length_a   1.000
_cell.length_b   1.000
_cell.length_c   1.000
_cell.angle_alpha   90.00
_cell.angle_beta   90.00
_cell.angle_gamma   90.00
#
_symmetry.space_group_name_H-M   'P 1'
#
loop_
_entity.id
_entity.type
_entity.pdbx_description
1 polymer ?
#
loop_
_entity_poly.entity_id
_entity_poly.type
_entity_poly.pdbx_seq_one_letter_code
_entity_poly.pdbx_strand_id
1 'polypeptide(L)'
;MAPFEALYGRKCRTPLCWFETGESVVLGPEFVQQTTEKIKMIREKMRASQSCQKSYADKRRKDVEFPEGDHVFLRVTSTTGIGRALKS
;
A
#
# COMPACT_ATOMS: atom_id res chain seq x y z
N MET A 1 -23.97 5.63 15.35
CA MET A 1 -23.80 4.26 14.82
C MET A 1 -22.89 4.32 13.60
N ALA A 2 -21.89 3.45 13.47
CA ALA A 2 -21.11 3.39 12.23
C ALA A 2 -21.99 2.90 11.06
N PRO A 3 -21.81 3.36 9.82
CA PRO A 3 -22.70 3.04 8.69
C PRO A 3 -22.93 1.54 8.46
N PHE A 4 -21.89 0.72 8.65
CA PHE A 4 -21.98 -0.74 8.51
C PHE A 4 -22.91 -1.40 9.53
N GLU A 5 -22.88 -0.94 10.79
CA GLU A 5 -23.69 -1.53 11.86
C GLU A 5 -25.18 -1.25 11.64
N ALA A 6 -25.51 -0.06 11.11
CA ALA A 6 -26.88 0.30 10.77
C ALA A 6 -27.42 -0.50 9.57
N LEU A 7 -26.57 -0.80 8.58
CA LEU A 7 -26.97 -1.54 7.37
C LEU A 7 -27.14 -3.03 7.61
N TYR A 8 -26.28 -3.64 8.42
CA TYR A 8 -26.19 -5.10 8.53
C TYR A 8 -26.58 -5.66 9.90
N GLY A 9 -26.83 -4.80 10.90
CA GLY A 9 -27.14 -5.23 12.27
C GLY A 9 -26.03 -6.04 12.94
N ARG A 10 -24.80 -5.98 12.40
CA ARG A 10 -23.62 -6.68 12.91
C ARG A 10 -22.56 -5.67 13.31
N LYS A 11 -21.82 -5.96 14.38
CA LYS A 11 -20.66 -5.14 14.79
C LYS A 11 -19.61 -5.13 13.68
N CYS A 12 -19.01 -3.97 13.43
CA CYS A 12 -17.91 -3.85 12.47
C CYS A 12 -16.74 -4.77 12.85
N ARG A 13 -16.25 -5.56 11.89
CA ARG A 13 -14.95 -6.25 12.03
C ARG A 13 -13.83 -5.25 11.76
N THR A 14 -12.95 -5.08 12.72
CA THR A 14 -11.73 -4.28 12.55
C THR A 14 -10.51 -5.19 12.51
N PRO A 15 -9.41 -4.81 11.82
CA PRO A 15 -8.18 -5.62 11.79
C PRO A 15 -7.60 -5.95 13.18
N LEU A 16 -7.97 -5.16 14.18
CA LEU A 16 -7.58 -5.32 15.58
C LEU A 16 -8.51 -6.27 16.35
N CYS A 17 -9.75 -6.42 15.90
CA CYS A 17 -10.84 -7.04 16.64
C CYS A 17 -11.70 -7.86 15.67
N TRP A 18 -11.21 -9.07 15.38
CA TRP A 18 -11.93 -10.05 14.58
C TRP A 18 -12.60 -11.02 15.55
N PHE A 19 -13.81 -10.68 16.00
CA PHE A 19 -14.63 -11.63 16.76
C PHE A 19 -15.36 -12.55 15.77
N GLU A 20 -15.11 -13.85 15.88
CA GLU A 20 -16.02 -14.83 15.30
C GLU A 20 -17.33 -14.85 16.10
N THR A 21 -18.44 -15.02 15.40
CA THR A 21 -19.77 -15.01 16.02
C THR A 21 -19.88 -16.24 16.93
N GLY A 22 -19.69 -16.06 18.24
CA GLY A 22 -19.69 -17.15 19.23
C GLY A 22 -18.44 -17.22 20.11
N GLU A 23 -17.39 -16.45 19.79
CA GLU A 23 -16.21 -16.34 20.67
C GLU A 23 -16.57 -15.53 21.92
N SER A 24 -16.30 -16.09 23.11
CA SER A 24 -16.42 -15.35 24.36
C SER A 24 -15.42 -14.20 24.37
N VAL A 25 -15.88 -13.02 24.77
CA VAL A 25 -15.02 -11.84 24.86
C VAL A 25 -14.00 -12.09 25.98
N VAL A 26 -12.77 -12.43 25.61
CA VAL A 26 -11.65 -12.48 26.57
C VAL A 26 -11.32 -11.04 26.95
N LEU A 27 -12.07 -10.52 27.92
CA LEU A 27 -11.86 -9.20 28.52
C LEU A 27 -10.76 -9.33 29.57
N GLY A 28 -9.50 -9.30 29.12
CA GLY A 28 -8.35 -9.44 29.99
C GLY A 28 -7.11 -8.69 29.48
N PRO A 29 -6.07 -8.53 30.33
CA PRO A 29 -4.81 -7.88 29.96
C PRO A 29 -4.08 -8.58 28.80
N GLU A 30 -4.31 -9.89 28.63
CA GLU A 30 -3.80 -10.70 27.51
C GLU A 30 -4.31 -10.17 26.16
N PHE A 31 -5.58 -9.77 26.07
CA PHE A 31 -6.15 -9.21 24.85
C PHE A 31 -5.52 -7.85 24.51
N VAL A 32 -5.21 -7.04 25.52
CA VAL A 32 -4.52 -5.75 25.37
C VAL A 32 -3.09 -5.96 24.86
N GLN A 33 -2.39 -6.97 25.34
CA GLN A 33 -1.05 -7.33 24.86
C GLN A 33 -1.10 -7.79 23.39
N GLN A 34 -1.99 -8.73 23.05
CA GLN A 34 -2.16 -9.21 21.67
C GLN A 34 -2.52 -8.09 20.69
N THR A 35 -3.40 -7.18 21.09
CA THR A 35 -3.74 -6.02 20.25
C THR A 35 -2.56 -5.06 20.10
N THR A 36 -1.77 -4.84 21.15
CA THR A 36 -0.57 -4.00 21.09
C THR A 36 0.48 -4.58 20.14
N GLU A 37 0.70 -5.89 20.18
CA GLU A 37 1.59 -6.58 19.24
C GLU A 37 1.12 -6.45 17.80
N LYS A 38 -0.18 -6.69 17.54
CA LYS A 38 -0.78 -6.51 16.21
C LYS A 38 -0.64 -5.07 15.72
N ILE A 39 -0.83 -4.07 16.59
CA ILE A 39 -0.63 -2.66 16.23
C ILE A 39 0.83 -2.40 15.83
N LYS A 40 1.80 -2.96 16.57
CA LYS A 40 3.23 -2.83 16.25
C LYS A 40 3.53 -3.42 14.88
N MET A 41 3.04 -4.63 14.60
CA MET A 41 3.19 -5.28 13.29
C MET A 41 2.59 -4.45 12.15
N ILE A 42 1.39 -3.88 12.35
CA ILE A 42 0.73 -3.04 11.33
C ILE A 42 1.57 -1.78 11.06
N ARG A 43 2.07 -1.10 12.11
CA ARG A 43 2.92 0.08 11.95
C ARG A 43 4.21 -0.24 11.20
N GLU A 44 4.86 -1.36 11.51
CA GLU A 44 6.08 -1.80 10.82
C GLU A 44 5.82 -2.06 9.34
N LYS A 45 4.75 -2.80 9.00
CA LYS A 45 4.35 -3.05 7.61
C LYS A 45 4.02 -1.77 6.85
N MET A 46 3.29 -0.85 7.49
CA MET A 46 2.96 0.45 6.91
C MET A 46 4.23 1.27 6.64
N ARG A 47 5.16 1.33 7.60
CA ARG A 47 6.43 2.04 7.46
C ARG A 47 7.29 1.43 6.34
N ALA A 48 7.35 0.09 6.25
CA ALA A 48 8.06 -0.61 5.19
C ALA A 48 7.48 -0.26 3.81
N SER A 49 6.14 -0.29 3.67
CA SER A 49 5.47 0.08 2.42
C SER A 49 5.73 1.53 2.02
N GLN A 50 5.61 2.47 2.97
CA GLN A 50 5.92 3.89 2.74
C GLN A 50 7.38 4.12 2.35
N SER A 51 8.32 3.41 3.01
CA SER A 51 9.74 3.48 2.68
C SER A 51 10.03 2.98 1.27
N CYS A 52 9.42 1.86 0.86
CA CYS A 52 9.52 1.33 -0.50
C CYS A 52 8.98 2.33 -1.54
N GLN A 53 7.80 2.90 -1.30
CA GLN A 53 7.22 3.92 -2.17
C GLN A 53 8.13 5.15 -2.29
N LYS A 54 8.67 5.62 -1.16
CA LYS A 54 9.57 6.76 -1.10
C LYS A 54 10.86 6.50 -1.87
N SER A 55 11.47 5.32 -1.71
CA SER A 55 12.66 4.92 -2.47
C SER A 55 12.43 4.95 -3.98
N TYR A 56 11.27 4.46 -4.46
CA TYR A 56 10.93 4.53 -5.88
C TYR A 56 10.74 5.97 -6.35
N ALA A 57 9.99 6.77 -5.60
CA ALA A 57 9.73 8.17 -5.93
C ALA A 57 11.03 9.00 -5.95
N ASP A 58 11.89 8.86 -4.93
CA ASP A 58 13.14 9.60 -4.83
C ASP A 58 14.12 9.23 -5.94
N LYS A 59 14.20 7.96 -6.34
CA LYS A 59 15.00 7.51 -7.51
C LYS A 59 14.51 8.10 -8.84
N ARG A 60 13.22 8.41 -8.95
CA ARG A 60 12.60 8.97 -10.17
C ARG A 60 12.51 10.50 -10.15
N ARG A 61 12.91 11.15 -9.06
CA ARG A 61 12.94 12.62 -8.93
C ARG A 61 14.23 13.24 -9.48
N LYS A 62 15.30 12.47 -9.60
CA LYS A 62 16.53 12.88 -10.26
C LYS A 62 16.54 12.35 -11.69
N ASP A 63 17.15 13.09 -12.59
CA ASP A 63 17.44 12.59 -13.93
C ASP A 63 18.27 11.32 -13.83
N VAL A 64 17.95 10.33 -14.65
CA VAL A 64 18.66 9.05 -14.64
C VAL A 64 19.98 9.24 -15.37
N GLU A 65 21.09 9.17 -14.63
CA GLU A 65 22.44 9.20 -15.18
C GLU A 65 22.87 7.79 -15.58
N PHE A 66 23.53 7.67 -16.74
CA PHE A 66 24.05 6.40 -17.25
C PHE A 66 25.58 6.51 -17.45
N PRO A 67 26.37 5.55 -16.96
CA PRO A 67 27.81 5.48 -17.24
C PRO A 67 28.09 5.12 -18.72
N GLU A 68 29.30 5.44 -19.17
CA GLU A 68 29.77 5.06 -20.50
C GLU A 68 29.78 3.53 -20.65
N GLY A 69 29.09 3.02 -21.68
CA GLY A 69 28.95 1.58 -21.96
C GLY A 69 27.58 0.97 -21.61
N ASP A 70 26.73 1.69 -20.88
CA ASP A 70 25.36 1.23 -20.58
C ASP A 70 24.46 1.24 -21.83
N HIS A 71 23.66 0.19 -21.98
CA HIS A 71 22.71 0.06 -23.08
C HIS A 71 21.34 0.58 -22.64
N VAL A 72 20.82 1.60 -23.33
CA VAL A 72 19.52 2.24 -23.02
C VAL A 72 18.55 2.13 -24.19
N PHE A 73 17.26 2.00 -23.87
CA PHE A 73 16.20 2.04 -24.88
C PHE A 73 15.74 3.48 -25.11
N LEU A 74 15.88 3.96 -26.34
CA LEU A 74 15.28 5.22 -26.75
C LEU A 74 13.78 5.04 -26.96
N ARG A 75 12.95 5.82 -26.26
CA ARG A 75 11.51 5.83 -26.50
C ARG A 75 11.21 6.57 -27.80
N VAL A 76 11.03 5.81 -28.89
CA VAL A 76 10.66 6.37 -30.20
C VAL A 76 9.14 6.38 -30.32
N THR A 77 8.55 7.56 -30.53
CA THR A 77 7.18 7.66 -31.04
C THR A 77 7.24 7.50 -32.55
N SER A 78 6.58 6.48 -33.10
CA SER A 78 6.51 6.29 -34.55
C SER A 78 5.79 7.49 -35.20
N THR A 79 6.45 8.17 -36.12
CA THR A 79 5.84 9.25 -36.92
C THR A 79 5.41 8.69 -38.26
N THR A 80 4.11 8.73 -38.57
CA THR A 80 3.60 8.36 -39.90
C THR A 80 3.56 9.61 -40.77
N GLY A 81 4.60 9.82 -41.58
CA GLY A 81 4.72 10.94 -42.51
C GLY A 81 5.22 12.24 -41.87
N ILE A 82 5.40 13.28 -42.72
CA ILE A 82 5.92 14.59 -42.32
C ILE A 82 4.97 15.22 -41.27
N GLY A 83 5.40 15.25 -40.02
CA GLY A 83 4.77 16.02 -38.95
C GLY A 83 3.65 15.34 -38.14
N ARG A 84 3.36 14.03 -38.31
CA ARG A 84 2.31 13.35 -37.53
C ARG A 84 2.84 12.23 -36.65
N ALA A 85 2.80 12.43 -35.33
CA ALA A 85 3.09 11.40 -34.35
C ALA A 85 1.92 10.40 -34.24
N LEU A 86 2.21 9.10 -34.33
CA LEU A 86 1.27 8.06 -33.90
C LEU A 86 1.16 8.16 -32.38
N LYS A 87 -0.01 8.53 -31.91
CA LYS A 87 -0.33 8.45 -30.49
C LYS A 87 -0.61 6.98 -30.18
N SER A 88 0.20 6.39 -29.30
CA SER A 88 -0.06 5.11 -28.63
C SER A 88 -1.16 5.26 -27.59
#